data_AF-A0A842WTU8-F1
#
_entry.id   AF-A0A842WTU8-F1
#
_cell.length_a   1.000
_cell.length_b   1.000
_cell.length_c   1.000
_cell.angle_alpha   90.00
_cell.angle_beta   90.00
_cell.angle_gamma   90.00
#
_symmetry.space_group_name_H-M   'P 1'
#
loop_
_entity.id
_entity.type
_entity.pdbx_description
1 polymer ?
#
loop_
_entity_poly.entity_id
_entity_poly.type
_entity_poly.pdbx_seq_one_letter_code
_entity_poly.pdbx_strand_id
1 'polypeptide(L)'
;MRLVLVPSRYRKNSSVSVLHSCILRLRWVQEWTLLCAPARSKYRLNQIFLRDHIVWWFTLDLAMKKKTILVTAASRGLGFSVAQSLVKEGATVIICSRTEKSLQEAVESLGPSSKYVIADVSKPEDILTLVEQVSDSTSHLDGLFVNAGGPPPGEFSDISDSEWRESFELTLMSAVRLTREFLPLLKKSKDASILYSTSISVKQPIPNLLLSNALRPAVIGMMRTLADEIGPDGIRVNAICPGYIQTDRVTQLFEASTDSSLKANLISQIPLGRIGSPNEFGAVCTFLLSPIASYIHGALLLVDGGLYRGMM
;
A
#
# COMPACT_ATOMS: atom_id res chain seq x y z
N MET A 1 6.61 -8.41 22.09
CA MET A 1 5.31 -8.77 22.68
C MET A 1 5.48 -8.86 24.20
N ARG A 2 5.17 -7.80 24.96
CA ARG A 2 5.12 -7.87 26.43
C ARG A 2 3.67 -8.19 26.82
N LEU A 3 3.39 -9.45 27.12
CA LEU A 3 2.17 -9.81 27.87
C LEU A 3 2.36 -9.28 29.29
N VAL A 4 1.55 -8.31 29.70
CA VAL A 4 1.46 -7.93 31.11
C VAL A 4 0.25 -8.66 31.68
N LEU A 5 0.49 -9.82 32.29
CA LEU A 5 -0.51 -10.51 33.10
C LEU A 5 -0.50 -9.86 34.48
N VAL A 6 -1.51 -9.04 34.79
CA VAL A 6 -1.70 -8.48 36.14
C VAL A 6 -2.63 -9.42 36.93
N PRO A 7 -2.19 -10.01 38.05
CA PRO A 7 -3.03 -10.90 38.82
C PRO A 7 -4.14 -10.13 39.55
N SER A 8 -5.38 -10.55 39.34
CA SER A 8 -6.54 -10.14 40.13
C SER A 8 -6.47 -10.81 41.52
N ARG A 9 -5.99 -10.10 42.53
CA ARG A 9 -6.23 -10.48 43.93
C ARG A 9 -7.49 -9.76 44.40
N TYR A 10 -8.67 -10.39 44.36
CA TYR A 10 -9.74 -10.06 45.33
C TYR A 10 -10.65 -11.28 45.59
N ARG A 11 -10.65 -11.72 46.85
CA ARG A 11 -11.55 -12.75 47.40
C ARG A 11 -12.99 -12.23 47.44
N LYS A 12 -13.93 -13.11 47.07
CA LYS A 12 -15.39 -12.91 47.16
C LYS A 12 -15.83 -12.60 48.60
N ASN A 13 -16.60 -11.53 48.80
CA ASN A 13 -17.72 -11.54 49.73
C ASN A 13 -18.76 -10.45 49.41
N SER A 14 -20.03 -10.87 49.45
CA SER A 14 -21.30 -10.11 49.55
C SER A 14 -21.61 -8.96 48.57
N SER A 15 -22.70 -9.16 47.83
CA SER A 15 -23.71 -8.28 47.15
C SER A 15 -23.56 -6.75 46.98
N VAL A 16 -22.57 -6.08 47.56
CA VAL A 16 -22.19 -4.67 47.26
C VAL A 16 -21.09 -4.61 46.17
N SER A 17 -20.56 -5.76 45.76
CA SER A 17 -19.34 -5.88 44.96
C SER A 17 -19.49 -5.59 43.46
N VAL A 18 -20.68 -5.69 42.85
CA VAL A 18 -20.81 -5.55 41.39
C VAL A 18 -20.72 -4.08 40.94
N LEU A 19 -21.42 -3.16 41.63
CA LEU A 19 -21.35 -1.73 41.34
C LEU A 19 -20.00 -1.12 41.73
N HIS A 20 -19.43 -1.51 42.87
CA HIS A 20 -18.07 -1.09 43.25
C HIS A 20 -17.00 -1.66 42.31
N SER A 21 -17.14 -2.91 41.83
CA SER A 21 -16.26 -3.51 40.82
C SER A 21 -16.36 -2.78 39.48
N CYS A 22 -17.57 -2.39 39.04
CA CYS A 22 -17.75 -1.60 37.83
C CYS A 22 -17.17 -0.18 37.95
N ILE A 23 -17.39 0.50 39.07
CA ILE A 23 -16.89 1.87 39.32
C ILE A 23 -15.36 1.87 39.47
N LEU A 24 -14.78 0.91 40.20
CA LEU A 24 -13.32 0.74 40.29
C LEU A 24 -12.72 0.31 38.95
N ARG A 25 -13.38 -0.56 38.17
CA ARG A 25 -12.96 -0.87 36.79
C ARG A 25 -12.94 0.37 35.91
N LEU A 26 -13.95 1.23 35.99
CA LEU A 26 -14.03 2.48 35.21
C LEU A 26 -12.97 3.50 35.65
N ARG A 27 -12.73 3.64 36.96
CA ARG A 27 -11.70 4.53 37.51
C ARG A 27 -10.28 4.08 37.16
N TRP A 28 -10.01 2.78 37.22
CA TRP A 28 -8.73 2.20 36.80
C TRP A 28 -8.50 2.27 35.30
N VAL A 29 -9.55 2.06 34.48
CA VAL A 29 -9.48 2.30 33.03
C VAL A 29 -9.15 3.77 32.74
N GLN A 30 -9.74 4.72 33.45
CA GLN A 30 -9.42 6.16 33.31
C GLN A 30 -7.99 6.50 33.76
N GLU A 31 -7.54 6.00 34.91
CA GLU A 31 -6.19 6.27 35.43
C GLU A 31 -5.08 5.62 34.58
N TRP A 32 -5.27 4.38 34.10
CA TRP A 32 -4.35 3.75 33.14
C TRP A 32 -4.38 4.40 31.76
N THR A 33 -5.55 4.84 31.31
CA THR A 33 -5.73 5.62 30.08
C THR A 33 -4.90 6.91 30.12
N LEU A 34 -4.82 7.55 31.29
CA LEU A 34 -4.02 8.76 31.52
C LEU A 34 -2.51 8.44 31.61
N LEU A 35 -2.11 7.34 32.25
CA LEU A 35 -0.71 6.90 32.35
C LEU A 35 -0.10 6.46 31.00
N CYS A 36 -0.90 5.87 30.10
CA CYS A 36 -0.47 5.47 28.75
C CYS A 36 -0.67 6.56 27.68
N ALA A 37 -1.09 7.77 28.05
CA ALA A 37 -1.34 8.87 27.11
C ALA A 37 -0.16 9.17 26.14
N PRO A 38 1.13 9.09 26.54
CA PRO A 38 2.24 9.34 25.62
C PRO A 38 2.42 8.23 24.56
N ALA A 39 1.95 7.02 24.82
CA ALA A 39 2.06 5.88 23.89
C ALA A 39 0.94 5.84 22.84
N ARG A 40 -0.14 6.63 23.01
CA ARG A 40 -1.33 6.62 22.14
C ARG A 40 -1.11 7.16 20.74
N SER A 41 -0.07 7.97 20.50
CA SER A 41 0.18 8.50 19.15
C SER A 41 0.70 7.43 18.18
N LYS A 42 1.31 6.34 18.68
CA LYS A 42 1.92 5.29 17.86
C LYS A 42 1.27 3.91 18.02
N TYR A 43 0.47 3.70 19.08
CA TYR A 43 -0.09 2.40 19.39
C TYR A 43 -1.61 2.44 19.61
N ARG A 44 -2.31 1.48 18.99
CA ARG A 44 -3.73 1.22 19.19
C ARG A 44 -3.90 0.26 20.36
N LEU A 45 -4.74 0.64 21.32
CA LEU A 45 -5.12 -0.20 22.46
C LEU A 45 -6.23 -1.17 22.02
N ASN A 46 -5.97 -2.46 22.13
CA ASN A 46 -6.96 -3.52 21.91
C ASN A 46 -7.34 -4.16 23.24
N GLN A 47 -8.58 -4.65 23.34
CA GLN A 47 -9.11 -5.31 24.52
C GLN A 47 -10.00 -6.50 24.14
N ILE A 48 -9.96 -7.55 24.95
CA ILE A 48 -10.95 -8.63 24.91
C ILE A 48 -11.39 -8.99 26.33
N PHE A 49 -12.68 -9.27 26.52
CA PHE A 49 -13.25 -9.72 27.77
C PHE A 49 -13.28 -11.25 27.79
N LEU A 50 -12.42 -11.86 28.61
CA LEU A 50 -12.53 -13.26 29.00
C LEU A 50 -13.25 -13.33 30.35
N ARG A 51 -13.98 -14.42 30.63
CA ARG A 51 -14.92 -14.56 31.77
C ARG A 51 -14.48 -13.85 33.07
N ASP A 52 -13.21 -14.00 33.48
CA ASP A 52 -12.68 -13.40 34.71
C ASP A 52 -11.54 -12.38 34.50
N HIS A 53 -11.14 -12.10 33.25
CA HIS A 53 -9.98 -11.25 32.94
C HIS A 53 -10.20 -10.34 31.72
N ILE A 54 -9.65 -9.13 31.78
CA ILE A 54 -9.51 -8.26 30.61
C ILE A 54 -8.07 -8.38 30.12
N VAL A 55 -7.89 -8.79 28.87
CA VAL A 55 -6.56 -8.84 28.25
C VAL A 55 -6.42 -7.60 27.36
N TRP A 56 -5.36 -6.85 27.63
CA TRP A 56 -4.98 -5.66 26.86
C TRP A 56 -3.70 -5.94 26.08
N TRP A 57 -3.65 -5.45 24.85
CA TRP A 57 -2.39 -5.40 24.11
C TRP A 57 -2.38 -4.17 23.21
N PHE A 58 -1.16 -3.77 22.84
CA PHE A 58 -0.93 -2.67 21.94
C PHE A 58 -0.52 -3.21 20.57
N THR A 59 -1.14 -2.69 19.51
CA THR A 59 -0.67 -2.86 18.14
C THR A 59 -0.15 -1.52 17.63
N LEU A 60 0.74 -1.53 16.64
CA LEU A 60 1.13 -0.31 15.94
C LEU A 60 -0.12 0.32 15.31
N ASP A 61 -0.30 1.63 15.44
CA ASP A 61 -1.33 2.37 14.70
C ASP A 61 -0.66 3.11 13.54
N LEU A 62 -1.07 2.81 12.31
CA LEU A 62 -0.54 3.48 11.13
C LEU A 62 -1.12 4.89 10.95
N ALA A 63 -2.06 5.32 11.78
CA ALA A 63 -2.70 6.65 11.70
C ALA A 63 -3.38 6.92 10.34
N MET A 64 -3.97 5.87 9.75
CA MET A 64 -4.66 5.94 8.45
C MET A 64 -6.13 6.40 8.55
N LYS A 65 -6.67 6.52 9.77
CA LYS A 65 -8.04 7.02 9.97
C LYS A 65 -8.17 8.45 9.44
N LYS A 66 -9.25 8.69 8.69
CA LYS A 66 -9.55 9.97 8.02
C LYS A 66 -8.53 10.38 6.95
N LYS A 67 -7.66 9.45 6.51
CA LYS A 67 -6.79 9.67 5.36
C LYS A 67 -7.51 9.28 4.09
N THR A 68 -7.41 10.10 3.05
CA THR A 68 -7.97 9.82 1.72
C THR A 68 -6.85 9.49 0.75
N ILE A 69 -6.85 8.27 0.21
CA ILE A 69 -5.78 7.75 -0.63
C ILE A 69 -6.33 7.34 -2.00
N LEU A 70 -5.69 7.80 -3.08
CA LEU A 70 -5.96 7.34 -4.43
C LEU A 70 -5.03 6.18 -4.79
N VAL A 71 -5.57 5.09 -5.32
CA VAL A 71 -4.84 3.89 -5.75
C VAL A 71 -5.18 3.58 -7.20
N THR A 72 -4.22 3.75 -8.10
CA THR A 72 -4.47 3.55 -9.53
C THR A 72 -4.23 2.10 -9.98
N ALA A 73 -4.94 1.68 -11.04
CA ALA A 73 -4.96 0.29 -11.53
C ALA A 73 -5.23 -0.74 -10.42
N ALA A 74 -6.29 -0.52 -9.64
CA ALA A 74 -6.52 -1.17 -8.36
C ALA A 74 -7.81 -2.02 -8.26
N SER A 75 -8.41 -2.38 -9.39
CA SER A 75 -9.55 -3.33 -9.40
C SER A 75 -9.15 -4.78 -9.14
N ARG A 76 -7.86 -5.14 -9.31
CA ARG A 76 -7.32 -6.48 -9.04
C ARG A 76 -5.83 -6.44 -8.71
N GLY A 77 -5.26 -7.61 -8.37
CA GLY A 77 -3.82 -7.81 -8.19
C GLY A 77 -3.22 -6.93 -7.08
N LEU A 78 -2.02 -6.39 -7.33
CA LEU A 78 -1.28 -5.63 -6.32
C LEU A 78 -1.99 -4.34 -5.90
N GLY A 79 -2.51 -3.56 -6.85
CA GLY A 79 -3.25 -2.33 -6.54
C GLY A 79 -4.45 -2.61 -5.62
N PHE A 80 -5.21 -3.67 -5.90
CA PHE A 80 -6.33 -4.09 -5.04
C PHE A 80 -5.86 -4.51 -3.64
N SER A 81 -4.72 -5.22 -3.53
CA SER A 81 -4.18 -5.60 -2.22
C SER A 81 -3.76 -4.39 -1.37
N VAL A 82 -3.24 -3.34 -2.01
CA VAL A 82 -2.92 -2.06 -1.35
C VAL A 82 -4.21 -1.39 -0.89
N ALA A 83 -5.21 -1.27 -1.76
CA ALA A 83 -6.53 -0.72 -1.41
C ALA A 83 -7.16 -1.45 -0.22
N GLN A 84 -7.10 -2.79 -0.21
CA GLN A 84 -7.63 -3.60 0.88
C GLN A 84 -6.89 -3.35 2.20
N SER A 85 -5.56 -3.26 2.16
CA SER A 85 -4.76 -2.97 3.34
C SER A 85 -5.03 -1.56 3.89
N LEU A 86 -5.18 -0.56 3.02
CA LEU A 86 -5.52 0.82 3.38
C LEU A 86 -6.90 0.92 4.05
N VAL A 87 -7.92 0.26 3.49
CA VAL A 87 -9.27 0.23 4.08
C VAL A 87 -9.26 -0.48 5.44
N LYS A 88 -8.54 -1.60 5.58
CA LYS A 88 -8.38 -2.32 6.86
C LYS A 88 -7.80 -1.43 7.96
N GLU A 89 -6.92 -0.50 7.61
CA GLU A 89 -6.31 0.46 8.54
C GLU A 89 -7.17 1.71 8.80
N GLY A 90 -8.28 1.85 8.08
CA GLY A 90 -9.31 2.88 8.29
C GLY A 90 -9.20 4.09 7.36
N ALA A 91 -8.47 3.99 6.25
CA ALA A 91 -8.44 5.02 5.21
C ALA A 91 -9.71 5.00 4.36
N THR A 92 -10.07 6.16 3.83
CA THR A 92 -10.97 6.28 2.67
C THR A 92 -10.13 6.05 1.42
N VAL A 93 -10.54 5.11 0.56
CA VAL A 93 -9.77 4.72 -0.62
C VAL A 93 -10.56 4.99 -1.89
N ILE A 94 -9.95 5.71 -2.82
CA ILE A 94 -10.48 5.86 -4.18
C ILE A 94 -9.63 4.96 -5.07
N ILE A 95 -10.27 4.06 -5.82
CA ILE A 95 -9.60 3.19 -6.79
C ILE A 95 -9.94 3.62 -8.22
N CYS A 96 -9.03 3.43 -9.16
CA CYS A 96 -9.36 3.55 -10.58
C CYS A 96 -8.83 2.40 -11.42
N SER A 97 -9.55 2.10 -12.51
CA SER A 97 -9.15 1.18 -13.56
C SER A 97 -10.05 1.36 -14.79
N ARG A 98 -9.79 0.61 -15.85
CA ARG A 98 -10.49 0.75 -17.14
C ARG A 98 -11.85 0.06 -17.20
N THR A 99 -12.05 -0.98 -16.38
CA THR A 99 -13.21 -1.86 -16.49
C THR A 99 -14.14 -1.61 -15.31
N GLU A 100 -15.29 -1.01 -15.58
CA GLU A 100 -16.27 -0.64 -14.54
C GLU A 100 -16.74 -1.85 -13.74
N LYS A 101 -17.10 -2.95 -14.40
CA LYS A 101 -17.56 -4.17 -13.70
C LYS A 101 -16.56 -4.64 -12.65
N SER A 102 -15.27 -4.69 -12.99
CA SER A 102 -14.22 -5.07 -12.04
C SER A 102 -14.03 -4.04 -10.92
N LEU A 103 -14.31 -2.76 -11.17
CA LEU A 103 -14.28 -1.73 -10.12
C LEU A 103 -15.46 -1.89 -9.15
N GLN A 104 -16.65 -2.18 -9.65
CA GLN A 104 -17.85 -2.43 -8.84
C GLN A 104 -17.63 -3.62 -7.90
N GLU A 105 -17.16 -4.75 -8.43
CA GLU A 105 -16.79 -5.93 -7.64
C GLU A 105 -15.71 -5.60 -6.59
N ALA A 106 -14.71 -4.79 -6.97
CA ALA A 106 -13.66 -4.38 -6.06
C ALA A 106 -14.17 -3.50 -4.91
N VAL A 107 -14.98 -2.46 -5.17
CA VAL A 107 -15.51 -1.60 -4.10
C VAL A 107 -16.51 -2.34 -3.21
N GLU A 108 -17.29 -3.27 -3.76
CA GLU A 108 -18.17 -4.13 -2.97
C GLU A 108 -17.36 -4.97 -1.98
N SER A 109 -16.25 -5.56 -2.43
CA SER A 109 -15.34 -6.33 -1.57
C SER A 109 -14.59 -5.46 -0.54
N LEU A 110 -14.21 -4.23 -0.90
CA LEU A 110 -13.52 -3.30 -0.02
C LEU A 110 -14.45 -2.69 1.04
N GLY A 111 -15.74 -2.53 0.71
CA GLY A 111 -16.76 -1.99 1.60
C GLY A 111 -16.88 -0.45 1.55
N PRO A 112 -17.63 0.13 2.52
CA PRO A 112 -18.17 1.49 2.40
C PRO A 112 -17.14 2.62 2.45
N SER A 113 -15.91 2.33 2.89
CA SER A 113 -14.80 3.30 2.87
C SER A 113 -14.09 3.36 1.51
N SER A 114 -14.68 2.78 0.46
CA SER A 114 -14.11 2.78 -0.88
C SER A 114 -15.04 3.39 -1.91
N LYS A 115 -14.46 4.02 -2.94
CA LYS A 115 -15.13 4.55 -4.13
C LYS A 115 -14.31 4.21 -5.37
N TYR A 116 -14.93 4.20 -6.54
CA TYR A 116 -14.22 4.01 -7.81
C TYR A 116 -14.42 5.16 -8.78
N VAL A 117 -13.45 5.30 -9.69
CA VAL A 117 -13.54 6.13 -10.89
C VAL A 117 -13.01 5.31 -12.08
N ILE A 118 -13.68 5.41 -13.22
CA ILE A 118 -13.23 4.75 -14.45
C ILE A 118 -12.14 5.62 -15.08
N ALA A 119 -10.96 5.05 -15.31
CA ALA A 119 -9.86 5.74 -15.98
C ALA A 119 -8.84 4.74 -16.56
N ASP A 120 -8.39 4.97 -17.79
CA ASP A 120 -7.15 4.45 -18.34
C ASP A 120 -6.00 5.43 -18.07
N VAL A 121 -5.10 5.06 -17.15
CA VAL A 121 -3.97 5.93 -16.78
C VAL A 121 -2.95 6.15 -17.91
N SER A 122 -3.03 5.40 -19.02
CA SER A 122 -2.22 5.66 -20.21
C SER A 122 -2.76 6.84 -21.03
N LYS A 123 -4.01 7.24 -20.83
CA LYS A 123 -4.70 8.29 -21.58
C LYS A 123 -4.71 9.62 -20.81
N PRO A 124 -4.17 10.71 -21.37
CA PRO A 124 -4.20 12.02 -20.72
C PRO A 124 -5.60 12.50 -20.31
N GLU A 125 -6.58 12.31 -21.18
CA GLU A 125 -7.98 12.74 -21.01
C GLU A 125 -8.69 12.01 -19.85
N ASP A 126 -8.41 10.71 -19.69
CA ASP A 126 -8.96 9.91 -18.59
C ASP A 126 -8.34 10.34 -17.25
N ILE A 127 -7.07 10.75 -17.23
CA ILE A 127 -6.43 11.28 -16.01
C ILE A 127 -7.04 12.62 -15.61
N LEU A 128 -7.36 13.51 -16.57
CA LEU A 128 -8.05 14.76 -16.27
C LEU A 128 -9.45 14.52 -15.70
N THR A 129 -10.20 13.59 -16.31
CA THR A 129 -11.51 13.16 -15.79
C THR A 129 -11.40 12.58 -14.38
N LEU A 130 -10.36 11.76 -14.13
CA LEU A 130 -10.07 11.20 -12.82
C LEU A 130 -9.80 12.30 -11.78
N VAL A 131 -9.05 13.34 -12.13
CA VAL A 131 -8.74 14.47 -11.25
C VAL A 131 -10.00 15.26 -10.90
N GLU A 132 -10.86 15.53 -11.88
CA GLU A 132 -12.14 16.22 -11.68
C GLU A 132 -13.02 15.45 -10.68
N GLN A 133 -13.29 14.17 -10.96
CA GLN A 133 -14.17 13.35 -10.11
C GLN A 133 -13.60 13.14 -8.70
N VAL A 134 -12.29 13.01 -8.56
CA VAL A 134 -11.65 12.91 -7.23
C VAL A 134 -11.78 14.24 -6.49
N SER A 135 -11.53 15.37 -7.16
CA SER A 135 -11.62 16.72 -6.57
C SER A 135 -13.03 17.07 -6.11
N ASP A 136 -14.06 16.58 -6.80
CA ASP A 136 -15.46 16.74 -6.39
C ASP A 136 -15.80 15.95 -5.12
N SER A 137 -15.06 14.88 -4.85
CA SER A 137 -15.32 13.95 -3.74
C SER A 137 -14.54 14.26 -2.46
N THR A 138 -13.45 15.03 -2.55
CA THR A 138 -12.56 15.35 -1.42
C THR A 138 -11.81 16.68 -1.63
N SER A 139 -11.59 17.42 -0.54
CA SER A 139 -10.86 18.69 -0.57
C SER A 139 -9.34 18.54 -0.67
N HIS A 140 -8.80 17.36 -0.37
CA HIS A 140 -7.38 17.02 -0.37
C HIS A 140 -7.16 15.52 -0.58
N LEU A 141 -5.92 15.15 -0.92
CA LEU A 141 -5.44 13.76 -0.88
C LEU A 141 -4.29 13.65 0.11
N ASP A 142 -4.30 12.61 0.92
CA ASP A 142 -3.20 12.26 1.83
C ASP A 142 -2.21 11.31 1.17
N GLY A 143 -2.58 10.67 0.08
CA GLY A 143 -1.63 9.85 -0.65
C GLY A 143 -2.10 9.39 -2.01
N LEU A 144 -1.10 8.99 -2.79
CA LEU A 144 -1.24 8.53 -4.16
C LEU A 144 -0.36 7.30 -4.35
N PHE A 145 -0.98 6.14 -4.59
CA PHE A 145 -0.29 4.96 -5.06
C PHE A 145 -0.31 4.93 -6.58
N VAL A 146 0.80 5.32 -7.19
CA VAL A 146 0.98 5.36 -8.64
C VAL A 146 1.29 3.95 -9.11
N ASN A 147 0.28 3.31 -9.67
CA ASN A 147 0.35 1.96 -10.19
C ASN A 147 -0.39 1.85 -11.52
N ALA A 148 0.17 1.06 -12.41
CA ALA A 148 -0.40 0.78 -13.72
C ALA A 148 -0.32 -0.73 -13.98
N GLY A 149 -0.86 -1.17 -15.12
CA GLY A 149 -0.47 -2.45 -15.67
C GLY A 149 1.04 -2.49 -15.94
N GLY A 150 1.57 -3.69 -16.17
CA GLY A 150 2.92 -3.82 -16.72
C GLY A 150 2.90 -3.74 -18.24
N PRO A 151 3.97 -3.23 -18.87
CA PRO A 151 4.15 -3.39 -20.32
C PRO A 151 4.24 -4.89 -20.69
N PRO A 152 4.03 -5.26 -21.95
CA PRO A 152 4.18 -6.63 -22.40
C PRO A 152 5.64 -7.12 -22.20
N PRO A 153 5.84 -8.44 -21.96
CA PRO A 153 7.16 -9.04 -22.00
C PRO A 153 7.67 -9.10 -23.45
N GLY A 154 9.00 -9.13 -23.61
CA GLY A 154 9.66 -9.34 -24.90
C GLY A 154 11.15 -9.08 -24.85
N GLU A 155 11.84 -9.64 -25.84
CA GLU A 155 13.26 -9.42 -26.10
C GLU A 155 13.48 -8.21 -27.03
N PHE A 156 14.73 -7.78 -27.16
CA PHE A 156 15.07 -6.59 -27.94
C PHE A 156 14.63 -6.67 -29.41
N SER A 157 14.73 -7.83 -30.04
CA SER A 157 14.37 -8.03 -31.45
C SER A 157 12.87 -8.06 -31.72
N ASP A 158 12.06 -8.31 -30.70
CA ASP A 158 10.65 -8.69 -30.88
C ASP A 158 9.70 -7.53 -30.54
N ILE A 159 10.21 -6.50 -29.85
CA ILE A 159 9.43 -5.34 -29.45
C ILE A 159 9.38 -4.31 -30.57
N SER A 160 8.16 -4.00 -31.01
CA SER A 160 7.87 -2.96 -32.00
C SER A 160 7.95 -1.54 -31.44
N ASP A 161 8.14 -0.55 -32.33
CA ASP A 161 8.06 0.87 -31.99
C ASP A 161 6.71 1.26 -31.35
N SER A 162 5.61 0.63 -31.77
CA SER A 162 4.29 0.84 -31.16
C SER A 162 4.25 0.37 -29.71
N GLU A 163 4.79 -0.81 -29.41
CA GLU A 163 4.84 -1.33 -28.04
C GLU A 163 5.73 -0.46 -27.14
N TRP A 164 6.82 0.09 -27.67
CA TRP A 164 7.62 1.10 -26.98
C TRP A 164 6.80 2.33 -26.60
N ARG A 165 6.06 2.91 -27.56
CA ARG A 165 5.24 4.11 -27.32
C ARG A 165 4.12 3.85 -26.33
N GLU A 166 3.36 2.77 -26.51
CA GLU A 166 2.28 2.40 -25.60
C GLU A 166 2.79 2.13 -24.18
N SER A 167 3.94 1.47 -24.05
CA SER A 167 4.56 1.20 -22.75
C SER A 167 5.10 2.46 -22.09
N PHE A 168 5.64 3.39 -22.87
CA PHE A 168 6.06 4.70 -22.42
C PHE A 168 4.87 5.48 -21.84
N GLU A 169 3.75 5.48 -22.56
CA GLU A 169 2.49 6.11 -22.11
C GLU A 169 1.97 5.46 -20.82
N LEU A 170 1.92 4.13 -20.78
CA LEU A 170 1.40 3.36 -19.65
C LEU A 170 2.27 3.44 -18.40
N THR A 171 3.60 3.42 -18.54
CA THR A 171 4.53 3.26 -17.40
C THR A 171 5.08 4.59 -16.91
N LEU A 172 5.64 5.40 -17.82
CA LEU A 172 6.30 6.64 -17.44
C LEU A 172 5.32 7.81 -17.44
N MET A 173 4.63 8.03 -18.56
CA MET A 173 3.79 9.22 -18.68
C MET A 173 2.56 9.16 -17.78
N SER A 174 2.02 7.98 -17.50
CA SER A 174 1.00 7.81 -16.46
C SER A 174 1.49 8.32 -15.10
N ALA A 175 2.72 7.97 -14.71
CA ALA A 175 3.32 8.42 -13.46
C ALA A 175 3.57 9.94 -13.45
N VAL A 176 4.08 10.49 -14.57
CA VAL A 176 4.27 11.95 -14.76
C VAL A 176 2.95 12.69 -14.57
N ARG A 177 1.91 12.29 -15.31
CA ARG A 177 0.62 12.97 -15.36
C ARG A 177 -0.12 12.82 -14.03
N LEU A 178 -0.24 11.61 -13.50
CA LEU A 178 -0.88 11.39 -12.20
C LEU A 178 -0.22 12.23 -11.11
N THR A 179 1.12 12.28 -11.06
CA THR A 179 1.84 13.09 -10.08
C THR A 179 1.53 14.57 -10.27
N ARG A 180 1.69 15.10 -11.49
CA ARG A 180 1.51 16.51 -11.80
C ARG A 180 0.09 16.99 -11.51
N GLU A 181 -0.92 16.25 -12.00
CA GLU A 181 -2.31 16.68 -11.89
C GLU A 181 -2.85 16.55 -10.46
N PHE A 182 -2.38 15.58 -9.66
CA PHE A 182 -2.80 15.44 -8.25
C PHE A 182 -1.98 16.28 -7.26
N LEU A 183 -0.87 16.87 -7.69
CA LEU A 183 -0.01 17.69 -6.83
C LEU A 183 -0.78 18.80 -6.08
N PRO A 184 -1.72 19.55 -6.72
CA PRO A 184 -2.50 20.56 -6.02
C PRO A 184 -3.38 20.02 -4.86
N LEU A 185 -3.90 18.80 -4.97
CA LEU A 185 -4.66 18.16 -3.88
C LEU A 185 -3.74 17.61 -2.78
N LEU A 186 -2.58 17.08 -3.16
CA LEU A 186 -1.58 16.56 -2.22
C LEU A 186 -0.97 17.68 -1.36
N LYS A 187 -0.69 18.85 -1.94
CA LYS A 187 -0.18 20.04 -1.22
C LYS A 187 -1.12 20.54 -0.09
N LYS A 188 -2.39 20.15 -0.11
CA LYS A 188 -3.37 20.51 0.92
C LYS A 188 -3.35 19.57 2.13
N SER A 189 -2.71 18.40 2.02
CA SER A 189 -2.53 17.49 3.15
C SER A 189 -1.28 17.85 3.95
N LYS A 190 -1.30 17.53 5.25
CA LYS A 190 -0.16 17.70 6.16
C LYS A 190 0.81 16.52 6.15
N ASP A 191 0.37 15.37 5.64
CA ASP A 191 1.12 14.11 5.69
C ASP A 191 1.12 13.40 4.31
N ALA A 192 1.15 14.18 3.23
CA ALA A 192 1.01 13.67 1.88
C ALA A 192 2.12 12.66 1.51
N SER A 193 1.74 11.58 0.83
CA SER A 193 2.69 10.55 0.37
C SER A 193 2.38 10.04 -1.03
N ILE A 194 3.37 10.07 -1.91
CA ILE A 194 3.32 9.41 -3.22
C ILE A 194 4.17 8.14 -3.16
N LEU A 195 3.61 7.02 -3.60
CA LEU A 195 4.31 5.74 -3.67
C LEU A 195 4.21 5.18 -5.09
N TYR A 196 5.34 5.06 -5.77
CA TYR A 196 5.42 4.50 -7.11
C TYR A 196 5.60 2.99 -7.07
N SER A 197 4.68 2.26 -7.71
CA SER A 197 4.77 0.83 -7.95
C SER A 197 5.73 0.55 -9.11
N THR A 198 6.87 -0.08 -8.82
CA THR A 198 7.90 -0.38 -9.82
C THR A 198 8.18 -1.88 -9.88
N SER A 199 9.43 -2.30 -9.67
CA SER A 199 9.89 -3.69 -9.75
C SER A 199 11.33 -3.78 -9.25
N ILE A 200 11.78 -4.98 -8.89
CA ILE A 200 13.23 -5.27 -8.83
C ILE A 200 13.97 -4.93 -10.14
N SER A 201 13.26 -4.82 -11.28
CA SER A 201 13.84 -4.46 -12.57
C SER A 201 14.57 -3.11 -12.57
N VAL A 202 14.26 -2.23 -11.61
CA VAL A 202 14.95 -0.94 -11.44
C VAL A 202 16.34 -1.08 -10.81
N LYS A 203 16.63 -2.24 -10.24
CA LYS A 203 17.89 -2.58 -9.57
C LYS A 203 18.71 -3.61 -10.34
N GLN A 204 18.05 -4.52 -11.04
CA GLN A 204 18.68 -5.50 -11.92
C GLN A 204 17.76 -5.83 -13.10
N PRO A 205 18.26 -5.87 -14.35
CA PRO A 205 17.43 -6.28 -15.48
C PRO A 205 16.88 -7.69 -15.28
N ILE A 206 15.61 -7.88 -15.66
CA ILE A 206 14.98 -9.20 -15.69
C ILE A 206 14.91 -9.67 -17.15
N PRO A 207 15.33 -10.91 -17.47
CA PRO A 207 15.19 -11.45 -18.82
C PRO A 207 13.76 -11.34 -19.34
N ASN A 208 13.61 -11.11 -20.65
CA ASN A 208 12.32 -10.99 -21.34
C ASN A 208 11.40 -9.84 -20.86
N LEU A 209 11.94 -8.85 -20.13
CA LEU A 209 11.19 -7.68 -19.66
C LEU A 209 11.81 -6.36 -20.12
N LEU A 210 12.25 -6.28 -21.37
CA LEU A 210 12.96 -5.11 -21.93
C LEU A 210 12.30 -3.77 -21.60
N LEU A 211 11.01 -3.62 -21.90
CA LEU A 211 10.26 -2.38 -21.69
C LEU A 211 10.18 -2.01 -20.21
N SER A 212 10.00 -3.00 -19.32
CA SER A 212 10.03 -2.76 -17.87
C SER A 212 11.42 -2.38 -17.37
N ASN A 213 12.47 -3.02 -17.91
CA ASN A 213 13.86 -2.73 -17.57
C ASN A 213 14.26 -1.31 -18.00
N ALA A 214 13.70 -0.77 -19.07
CA ALA A 214 14.00 0.58 -19.55
C ALA A 214 13.15 1.68 -18.86
N LEU A 215 11.84 1.47 -18.77
CA LEU A 215 10.91 2.54 -18.39
C LEU A 215 10.72 2.69 -16.87
N ARG A 216 10.81 1.61 -16.08
CA ARG A 216 10.68 1.71 -14.62
C ARG A 216 11.86 2.46 -13.96
N PRO A 217 13.12 2.32 -14.41
CA PRO A 217 14.19 3.21 -13.98
C PRO A 217 13.93 4.69 -14.29
N ALA A 218 13.29 5.01 -15.41
CA ALA A 218 12.93 6.40 -15.71
C ALA A 218 11.95 6.99 -14.67
N VAL A 219 11.01 6.18 -14.19
CA VAL A 219 10.12 6.56 -13.07
C VAL A 219 10.93 6.80 -11.79
N ILE A 220 11.95 5.99 -11.51
CA ILE A 220 12.86 6.20 -10.36
C ILE A 220 13.62 7.53 -10.48
N GLY A 221 14.15 7.83 -11.68
CA GLY A 221 14.84 9.10 -11.93
C GLY A 221 13.93 10.29 -11.63
N MET A 222 12.70 10.28 -12.17
CA MET A 222 11.69 11.31 -11.89
C MET A 222 11.35 11.40 -10.40
N MET A 223 11.08 10.26 -9.74
CA MET A 223 10.73 10.21 -8.33
C MET A 223 11.84 10.83 -7.45
N ARG A 224 13.11 10.54 -7.76
CA ARG A 224 14.24 11.12 -7.01
C ARG A 224 14.33 12.64 -7.17
N THR A 225 14.16 13.15 -8.39
CA THR A 225 14.09 14.61 -8.62
C THR A 225 12.95 15.24 -7.83
N LEU A 226 11.76 14.62 -7.87
CA LEU A 226 10.61 15.10 -7.12
C LEU A 226 10.85 15.08 -5.60
N ALA A 227 11.62 14.12 -5.09
CA ALA A 227 11.93 14.08 -3.66
C ALA A 227 12.59 15.38 -3.19
N ASP A 228 13.45 15.97 -4.00
CA ASP A 228 14.08 17.25 -3.69
C ASP A 228 13.12 18.42 -3.93
N GLU A 229 12.34 18.40 -5.02
CA GLU A 229 11.48 19.51 -5.43
C GLU A 229 10.23 19.70 -4.55
N ILE A 230 9.56 18.61 -4.16
CA ILE A 230 8.29 18.66 -3.41
C ILE A 230 8.41 18.23 -1.95
N GLY A 231 9.60 17.76 -1.53
CA GLY A 231 9.90 17.49 -0.12
C GLY A 231 9.68 18.70 0.79
N PRO A 232 10.11 19.93 0.42
CA PRO A 232 9.85 21.15 1.20
C PRO A 232 8.36 21.49 1.36
N ASP A 233 7.49 21.02 0.46
CA ASP A 233 6.03 21.15 0.57
C ASP A 233 5.42 20.15 1.57
N GLY A 234 6.24 19.30 2.21
CA GLY A 234 5.79 18.25 3.13
C GLY A 234 5.26 16.99 2.43
N ILE A 235 5.51 16.83 1.13
CA ILE A 235 5.08 15.66 0.36
C ILE A 235 6.20 14.63 0.30
N ARG A 236 5.95 13.45 0.85
CA ARG A 236 6.90 12.33 0.77
C ARG A 236 6.77 11.61 -0.55
N VAL A 237 7.87 11.20 -1.15
CA VAL A 237 7.87 10.36 -2.35
C VAL A 237 8.80 9.18 -2.18
N ASN A 238 8.32 7.99 -2.52
CA ASN A 238 9.10 6.74 -2.43
C ASN A 238 8.70 5.80 -3.58
N ALA A 239 9.48 4.76 -3.80
CA ALA A 239 9.14 3.66 -4.70
C ALA A 239 9.13 2.33 -3.96
N ILE A 240 8.19 1.46 -4.34
CA ILE A 240 8.13 0.06 -3.93
C ILE A 240 8.58 -0.81 -5.10
N CYS A 241 9.48 -1.75 -4.84
CA CYS A 241 10.14 -2.59 -5.83
C CYS A 241 9.81 -4.06 -5.56
N PRO A 242 8.64 -4.56 -6.01
CA PRO A 242 8.26 -5.95 -5.81
C PRO A 242 9.13 -6.90 -6.63
N GLY A 243 9.49 -8.04 -6.02
CA GLY A 243 9.95 -9.24 -6.72
C GLY A 243 8.76 -10.07 -7.19
N TYR A 244 8.83 -11.39 -7.04
CA TYR A 244 7.71 -12.27 -7.37
C TYR A 244 6.66 -12.25 -6.25
N ILE A 245 5.49 -11.70 -6.58
CA ILE A 245 4.30 -11.70 -5.74
C ILE A 245 3.18 -12.48 -6.45
N GLN A 246 2.49 -13.34 -5.70
CA GLN A 246 1.44 -14.22 -6.20
C GLN A 246 0.22 -13.41 -6.65
N THR A 247 0.21 -12.98 -7.90
CA THR A 247 -0.94 -12.35 -8.57
C THR A 247 -1.50 -13.30 -9.62
N ASP A 248 -2.74 -13.08 -10.07
CA ASP A 248 -3.35 -13.88 -11.15
C ASP A 248 -2.45 -13.94 -12.39
N ARG A 249 -1.75 -12.84 -12.72
CA ARG A 249 -0.80 -12.79 -13.83
C ARG A 249 0.39 -13.72 -13.64
N VAL A 250 0.93 -13.81 -12.42
CA VAL A 250 2.03 -14.72 -12.09
C VAL A 250 1.56 -16.16 -12.07
N THR A 251 0.34 -16.41 -11.57
CA THR A 251 -0.28 -17.74 -11.63
C THR A 251 -0.47 -18.19 -13.09
N GLN A 252 -1.07 -17.34 -13.93
CA GLN A 252 -1.26 -17.59 -15.37
C GLN A 252 0.07 -17.82 -16.10
N LEU A 253 1.12 -17.09 -15.74
CA LEU A 253 2.47 -17.30 -16.30
C LEU A 253 2.98 -18.73 -16.03
N PHE A 254 2.78 -19.24 -14.82
CA PHE A 254 3.20 -20.60 -14.49
C PHE A 254 2.32 -21.66 -15.15
N GLU A 255 1.02 -21.41 -15.25
CA GLU A 255 0.07 -22.34 -15.89
C GLU A 255 0.24 -22.42 -17.41
N ALA A 256 0.61 -21.31 -18.06
CA ALA A 256 0.84 -21.24 -19.50
C ALA A 256 2.22 -21.79 -19.91
N SER A 257 3.14 -21.98 -18.96
CA SER A 257 4.47 -22.50 -19.27
C SER A 257 4.42 -24.01 -19.55
N THR A 258 5.05 -24.43 -20.63
CA THR A 258 5.27 -25.85 -20.93
C THR A 258 6.37 -26.46 -20.07
N ASP A 259 7.18 -25.63 -19.40
CA ASP A 259 8.23 -26.07 -18.48
C ASP A 259 7.69 -26.14 -17.04
N SER A 260 7.33 -27.36 -16.64
CA SER A 260 6.88 -27.64 -15.26
C SER A 260 7.91 -27.30 -14.18
N SER A 261 9.20 -27.16 -14.52
CA SER A 261 10.27 -26.81 -13.59
C SER A 261 10.41 -25.30 -13.38
N LEU A 262 9.82 -24.46 -14.24
CA LEU A 262 9.95 -23.00 -14.21
C LEU A 262 9.64 -22.43 -12.83
N LYS A 263 8.52 -22.85 -12.23
CA LYS A 263 8.09 -22.37 -10.91
C LYS A 263 9.09 -22.76 -9.81
N ALA A 264 9.56 -24.00 -9.82
CA ALA A 264 10.53 -24.48 -8.83
C ALA A 264 11.90 -23.78 -8.98
N ASN A 265 12.36 -23.59 -10.22
CA ASN A 265 13.60 -22.89 -10.55
C ASN A 265 13.56 -21.40 -10.19
N LEU A 266 12.39 -20.77 -10.28
CA LEU A 266 12.21 -19.39 -9.84
C LEU A 266 12.21 -19.31 -8.31
N ILE A 267 11.48 -20.21 -7.63
CA ILE A 267 11.41 -20.23 -6.17
C ILE A 267 12.80 -20.49 -5.56
N SER A 268 13.61 -21.36 -6.15
CA SER A 268 14.95 -21.68 -5.65
C SER A 268 15.92 -20.49 -5.70
N GLN A 269 15.63 -19.46 -6.50
CA GLN A 269 16.41 -18.23 -6.55
C GLN A 269 16.05 -17.25 -5.43
N ILE A 270 14.86 -17.38 -4.83
CA ILE A 270 14.39 -16.52 -3.73
C ILE A 270 14.90 -17.07 -2.40
N PRO A 271 15.73 -16.34 -1.63
CA PRO A 271 16.27 -16.84 -0.36
C PRO A 271 15.24 -17.26 0.68
N LEU A 272 14.07 -16.60 0.73
CA LEU A 272 12.96 -17.04 1.60
C LEU A 272 12.26 -18.33 1.12
N GLY A 273 12.64 -18.88 -0.03
CA GLY A 273 12.13 -20.15 -0.55
C GLY A 273 10.66 -20.13 -0.97
N ARG A 274 10.08 -18.94 -1.19
CA ARG A 274 8.67 -18.78 -1.58
C ARG A 274 8.40 -17.48 -2.33
N ILE A 275 7.31 -17.50 -3.09
CA ILE A 275 6.71 -16.29 -3.67
C ILE A 275 6.02 -15.48 -2.56
N GLY A 276 6.11 -14.16 -2.63
CA GLY A 276 5.41 -13.28 -1.68
C GLY A 276 3.90 -13.26 -1.92
N SER A 277 3.12 -13.00 -0.88
CA SER A 277 1.66 -12.83 -1.01
C SER A 277 1.30 -11.35 -1.29
N PRO A 278 0.16 -11.09 -1.98
CA PRO A 278 -0.33 -9.73 -2.15
C PRO A 278 -0.56 -8.99 -0.83
N ASN A 279 -0.96 -9.70 0.24
CA ASN A 279 -1.17 -9.10 1.55
C ASN A 279 0.13 -8.57 2.17
N GLU A 280 1.25 -9.27 2.00
CA GLU A 280 2.57 -8.79 2.45
C GLU A 280 2.99 -7.52 1.70
N PHE A 281 2.73 -7.48 0.39
CA PHE A 281 2.98 -6.28 -0.42
C PHE A 281 2.08 -5.11 0.01
N GLY A 282 0.77 -5.34 0.12
CA GLY A 282 -0.22 -4.33 0.51
C GLY A 282 0.07 -3.70 1.88
N ALA A 283 0.50 -4.51 2.85
CA ALA A 283 0.87 -4.04 4.18
C ALA A 283 2.09 -3.09 4.16
N VAL A 284 3.14 -3.43 3.40
CA VAL A 284 4.33 -2.58 3.27
C VAL A 284 4.01 -1.28 2.53
N CYS A 285 3.21 -1.32 1.47
CA CYS A 285 2.75 -0.12 0.78
C CYS A 285 1.94 0.79 1.71
N THR A 286 1.05 0.21 2.51
CA THR A 286 0.25 0.95 3.49
C THR A 286 1.14 1.62 4.54
N PHE A 287 2.16 0.91 5.03
CA PHE A 287 3.16 1.50 5.92
C PHE A 287 3.86 2.70 5.27
N LEU A 288 4.35 2.58 4.04
CA LEU A 288 5.06 3.68 3.35
C LEU A 288 4.15 4.90 3.09
N LEU A 289 2.87 4.66 2.79
CA LEU A 289 1.87 5.73 2.59
C LEU A 289 1.44 6.37 3.92
N SER A 290 1.68 5.72 5.05
CA SER A 290 1.21 6.18 6.35
C SER A 290 2.06 7.29 6.97
N PRO A 291 1.49 8.15 7.82
CA PRO A 291 2.24 9.18 8.57
C PRO A 291 3.37 8.63 9.43
N ILE A 292 3.33 7.37 9.86
CA ILE A 292 4.39 6.80 10.69
C ILE A 292 5.70 6.55 9.92
N ALA A 293 5.66 6.56 8.58
CA ALA A 293 6.83 6.53 7.71
C ALA A 293 7.35 7.95 7.37
N SER A 294 7.10 8.94 8.25
CA SER A 294 7.35 10.37 7.99
C SER A 294 8.80 10.73 7.63
N TYR A 295 9.77 9.88 7.98
CA TYR A 295 11.20 10.09 7.67
C TYR A 295 11.74 9.13 6.61
N ILE A 296 10.87 8.39 5.91
CA ILE A 296 11.23 7.61 4.73
C ILE A 296 10.86 8.44 3.51
N HIS A 297 11.87 8.91 2.79
CA HIS A 297 11.73 9.81 1.64
C HIS A 297 12.84 9.56 0.61
N GLY A 298 12.51 9.59 -0.67
CA GLY A 298 13.43 9.27 -1.77
C GLY A 298 13.92 7.80 -1.76
N ALA A 299 13.22 6.92 -1.05
CA ALA A 299 13.64 5.53 -0.84
C ALA A 299 13.08 4.59 -1.91
N LEU A 300 13.86 3.55 -2.20
CA LEU A 300 13.44 2.39 -3.01
C LEU A 300 13.40 1.19 -2.08
N LEU A 301 12.19 0.71 -1.77
CA LEU A 301 12.03 -0.42 -0.86
C LEU A 301 11.76 -1.71 -1.64
N LEU A 302 12.64 -2.71 -1.47
CA LEU A 302 12.49 -4.03 -2.06
C LEU A 302 11.49 -4.88 -1.26
N VAL A 303 10.58 -5.54 -1.97
CA VAL A 303 9.67 -6.57 -1.42
C VAL A 303 9.79 -7.81 -2.29
N ASP A 304 10.88 -8.55 -2.10
CA ASP A 304 11.33 -9.56 -3.06
C ASP A 304 11.84 -10.86 -2.41
N GLY A 305 11.74 -10.98 -1.09
CA GLY A 305 12.22 -12.15 -0.35
C GLY A 305 13.73 -12.36 -0.41
N GLY A 306 14.51 -11.31 -0.69
CA GLY A 306 15.97 -11.36 -0.83
C GLY A 306 16.46 -11.73 -2.23
N LEU A 307 15.58 -11.70 -3.23
CA LEU A 307 15.94 -12.06 -4.61
C LEU A 307 17.02 -11.16 -5.19
N TYR A 308 16.96 -9.85 -4.92
CA TYR A 308 18.03 -8.91 -5.26
C TYR A 308 19.22 -9.09 -4.31
N ARG A 309 20.40 -9.36 -4.88
CA ARG A 309 21.65 -9.60 -4.13
C ARG A 309 22.63 -8.43 -4.21
N GLY A 310 22.29 -7.38 -4.95
CA GLY A 310 23.16 -6.22 -5.08
C GLY A 310 23.21 -5.40 -3.79
N MET A 311 24.30 -4.70 -3.60
CA MET A 311 24.54 -3.87 -2.41
C MET A 311 24.10 -2.41 -2.59
N MET A 312 23.66 -2.01 -3.80
CA MET A 312 23.42 -0.60 -4.18
C MET A 312 22.00 -0.32 -4.65
#